data_AF-A0A0C9XP19-F1
#
_entry.id   AF-A0A0C9XP19-F1
#
_cell.length_a   1.000
_cell.length_b   1.000
_cell.length_c   1.000
_cell.angle_alpha   90.00
_cell.angle_beta   90.00
_cell.angle_gamma   90.00
#
_symmetry.space_group_name_H-M   'P 1'
#
loop_
_entity.id
_entity.type
_entity.pdbx_description
1 polymer ?
#
loop_
_entity_poly.entity_id
_entity_poly.type
_entity_poly.pdbx_seq_one_letter_code
_entity_poly.pdbx_strand_id
1 'polypeptide(L)'
;MRNPLDENKLEGHLRSVAAAGCQITLQDLEGYRPQTQPSTTSLEYESQYKLLVQRLVRSFSLEQLTQVLELYHLQPPPKPTKRKCARSIVEQEWNWPSLADVRRKKIDSEFSSQTFPLARHVSFLLLGKDGSQLRQLSLRHNVHVSFSDRPLSLKAEGLSGSLRLLEQDVKDFMAGITQETFALPVKRTISLASIQHISRTSGAFLETVDSQKLRIFYNKSHPHTLVLAKELIMQGLCQVTNLYI
;
A
#
# COMPACT_ATOMS: atom_id res chain seq x y z
N MET A 1 6.38 -78.28 -8.90
CA MET A 1 6.60 -77.94 -7.48
C MET A 1 7.19 -76.54 -7.45
N ARG A 2 6.44 -75.52 -6.98
CA ARG A 2 6.94 -74.14 -6.81
C ARG A 2 7.75 -74.07 -5.52
N ASN A 3 8.92 -73.43 -5.58
CA ASN A 3 9.90 -73.41 -4.52
C ASN A 3 9.48 -72.38 -3.44
N PRO A 4 9.11 -72.78 -2.21
CA PRO A 4 8.56 -71.88 -1.19
C PRO A 4 9.59 -70.89 -0.61
N LEU A 5 10.87 -71.07 -0.93
CA LEU A 5 11.97 -70.19 -0.49
C LEU A 5 12.13 -68.95 -1.39
N ASP A 6 11.69 -69.01 -2.64
CA ASP A 6 11.77 -67.87 -3.57
C ASP A 6 10.64 -66.85 -3.33
N GLU A 7 9.45 -67.31 -2.92
CA GLU A 7 8.34 -66.43 -2.52
C GLU A 7 8.72 -65.57 -1.30
N ASN A 8 9.46 -66.14 -0.35
CA ASN A 8 9.83 -65.44 0.88
C ASN A 8 10.92 -64.36 0.67
N LYS A 9 11.83 -64.58 -0.28
CA LYS A 9 12.81 -63.57 -0.71
C LYS A 9 12.16 -62.45 -1.52
N LEU A 10 11.21 -62.80 -2.40
CA LEU A 10 10.46 -61.83 -3.18
C LEU A 10 9.58 -60.96 -2.27
N GLU A 11 8.87 -61.56 -1.31
CA GLU A 11 8.08 -60.83 -0.31
C GLU A 11 8.94 -60.01 0.63
N GLY A 12 10.10 -60.51 1.05
CA GLY A 12 11.09 -59.75 1.83
C GLY A 12 11.64 -58.55 1.06
N HIS A 13 11.90 -58.72 -0.23
CA HIS A 13 12.34 -57.63 -1.11
C HIS A 13 11.22 -56.62 -1.37
N LEU A 14 9.98 -57.08 -1.57
CA LEU A 14 8.80 -56.21 -1.70
C LEU A 14 8.51 -55.44 -0.41
N ARG A 15 8.68 -56.06 0.77
CA ARG A 15 8.60 -55.37 2.07
C ARG A 15 9.74 -54.39 2.27
N SER A 16 10.95 -54.72 1.84
CA SER A 16 12.11 -53.82 1.88
C SER A 16 11.94 -52.64 0.93
N VAL A 17 11.37 -52.83 -0.27
CA VAL A 17 11.05 -51.76 -1.22
C VAL A 17 9.85 -50.95 -0.76
N ALA A 18 8.85 -51.57 -0.12
CA ALA A 18 7.73 -50.85 0.51
C ALA A 18 8.20 -50.02 1.71
N ALA A 19 9.16 -50.51 2.50
CA ALA A 19 9.78 -49.78 3.60
C ALA A 19 10.75 -48.70 3.11
N ALA A 20 11.52 -48.97 2.05
CA ALA A 20 12.42 -47.99 1.43
C ALA A 20 11.66 -46.92 0.64
N GLY A 21 10.48 -47.23 0.11
CA GLY A 21 9.57 -46.26 -0.51
C GLY A 21 9.06 -45.17 0.45
N CYS A 22 9.29 -45.31 1.76
CA CYS A 22 8.98 -44.32 2.78
C CYS A 22 10.14 -43.37 3.13
N GLN A 23 11.38 -43.62 2.70
CA GLN A 23 12.50 -42.74 3.00
C GLN A 23 12.85 -41.91 1.77
N ILE A 24 12.26 -40.71 1.66
CA ILE A 24 12.75 -39.71 0.72
C ILE A 24 14.09 -39.19 1.21
N THR A 25 15.07 -39.16 0.32
CA THR A 25 16.30 -38.42 0.58
C THR A 25 16.16 -37.00 0.03
N LEU A 26 16.80 -36.02 0.68
CA LEU A 26 16.80 -34.62 0.22
C LEU A 26 17.33 -34.49 -1.22
N GLN A 27 18.19 -35.41 -1.65
CA GLN A 27 18.71 -35.48 -3.02
C GLN A 27 17.62 -35.78 -4.06
N ASP A 28 16.64 -36.63 -3.71
CA ASP A 28 15.51 -36.94 -4.59
C ASP A 28 14.64 -35.71 -4.86
N LEU A 29 14.60 -34.77 -3.92
CA LEU A 29 13.85 -33.52 -4.03
C LEU A 29 14.64 -32.42 -4.74
N GLU A 30 15.93 -32.26 -4.43
CA GLU A 30 16.82 -31.30 -5.12
C GLU A 30 16.96 -31.62 -6.62
N GLY A 31 16.79 -32.89 -7.03
CA GLY A 31 16.72 -33.26 -8.45
C GLY A 31 15.54 -32.63 -9.22
N TYR A 32 14.49 -32.19 -8.52
CA TYR A 32 13.36 -31.46 -9.11
C TYR A 32 13.54 -29.94 -9.09
N ARG A 33 14.58 -29.42 -8.43
CA ARG A 33 14.86 -27.98 -8.36
C ARG A 33 15.31 -27.48 -9.74
N PRO A 34 14.58 -26.53 -10.36
CA PRO A 34 15.02 -25.95 -11.62
C PRO A 34 16.32 -25.18 -11.43
N GLN A 35 17.34 -25.45 -12.25
CA GLN A 35 18.61 -24.71 -12.22
C GLN A 35 18.47 -23.26 -12.70
N THR A 36 17.44 -22.99 -13.51
CA THR A 36 17.13 -21.66 -14.04
C THR A 36 15.71 -21.26 -13.64
N GLN A 37 15.60 -20.15 -12.94
CA GLN A 37 14.31 -19.54 -12.60
C GLN A 37 13.94 -18.54 -13.69
N PRO A 38 12.76 -18.64 -14.32
CA PRO A 38 12.29 -17.61 -15.25
C PRO A 38 12.07 -16.29 -14.50
N SER A 39 12.25 -15.17 -15.19
CA SER A 39 11.95 -13.85 -14.60
C SER A 39 10.49 -13.76 -14.17
N THR A 40 10.23 -13.17 -13.00
CA THR A 40 8.88 -12.97 -12.45
C THR A 40 7.99 -12.10 -13.35
N THR A 41 8.57 -11.38 -14.31
CA THR A 41 7.87 -10.57 -15.30
C THR A 41 7.44 -11.36 -16.54
N SER A 42 8.02 -12.56 -16.77
CA SER A 42 7.70 -13.39 -17.93
C SER A 42 6.34 -14.09 -17.75
N LEU A 43 5.57 -14.18 -18.85
CA LEU A 43 4.34 -14.99 -18.92
C LEU A 43 4.62 -16.47 -18.61
N GLU A 44 5.84 -16.93 -18.86
CA GLU A 44 6.25 -18.31 -18.63
C GLU A 44 6.40 -18.64 -17.14
N TYR A 45 6.60 -17.64 -16.28
CA TYR A 45 6.77 -17.83 -14.83
C TYR A 45 5.58 -18.54 -14.20
N GLU A 46 4.35 -18.12 -14.55
CA GLU A 46 3.14 -18.73 -13.99
C GLU A 46 2.96 -20.18 -14.44
N SER A 47 3.27 -20.47 -15.71
CA SER A 47 3.20 -21.84 -16.23
C SER A 47 4.26 -22.74 -15.60
N GLN A 48 5.51 -22.28 -15.49
CA GLN A 48 6.60 -23.07 -14.94
C GLN A 48 6.42 -23.33 -13.43
N TYR A 49 5.99 -22.32 -12.66
CA TYR A 49 5.66 -22.49 -11.24
C TYR A 49 4.54 -23.53 -11.05
N LYS A 50 3.45 -23.45 -11.85
CA LYS A 50 2.35 -24.42 -11.76
C LYS A 50 2.81 -25.83 -12.11
N LEU A 51 3.64 -25.99 -13.15
CA LEU A 51 4.19 -27.28 -13.55
C LEU A 51 5.11 -27.86 -12.47
N LEU A 52 5.95 -27.03 -11.85
CA LEU A 52 6.84 -27.45 -10.77
C LEU A 52 6.06 -27.98 -9.57
N VAL A 53 5.06 -27.21 -9.10
CA VAL A 53 4.18 -27.65 -8.00
C VAL A 53 3.41 -28.92 -8.39
N GLN A 54 2.94 -29.04 -9.63
CA GLN A 54 2.27 -30.26 -10.08
C GLN A 54 3.19 -31.47 -10.13
N ARG A 55 4.45 -31.32 -10.54
CA ARG A 55 5.44 -32.41 -10.52
C ARG A 55 5.68 -32.89 -9.10
N LEU A 56 5.92 -31.99 -8.15
CA LEU A 56 6.09 -32.34 -6.74
C LEU A 56 4.86 -33.05 -6.16
N VAL A 57 3.67 -32.54 -6.47
CA VAL A 57 2.40 -33.14 -6.04
C VAL A 57 2.15 -34.51 -6.71
N ARG A 58 2.74 -34.80 -7.88
CA ARG A 58 2.60 -36.11 -8.53
C ARG A 58 3.63 -37.11 -8.02
N SER A 59 4.87 -36.67 -7.77
CA SER A 59 5.99 -37.54 -7.42
C SER A 59 6.02 -37.97 -5.96
N PHE A 60 5.56 -37.13 -5.03
CA PHE A 60 5.68 -37.40 -3.59
C PHE A 60 4.32 -37.62 -2.94
N SER A 61 4.22 -38.30 -1.81
CA SER A 61 3.01 -38.42 -0.98
C SER A 61 2.88 -37.23 0.00
N LEU A 62 1.78 -37.12 0.72
CA LEU A 62 1.61 -36.04 1.72
C LEU A 62 2.58 -36.19 2.91
N GLU A 63 2.73 -37.43 3.40
CA GLU A 63 3.62 -37.76 4.53
C GLU A 63 5.07 -37.47 4.18
N GLN A 64 5.45 -37.87 2.97
CA GLN A 64 6.73 -37.59 2.33
C GLN A 64 7.05 -36.09 2.24
N LEU A 65 6.11 -35.26 1.79
CA LEU A 65 6.31 -33.80 1.73
C LEU A 65 6.37 -33.16 3.13
N THR A 66 5.68 -33.75 4.12
CA THR A 66 5.72 -33.26 5.51
C THR A 66 7.07 -33.59 6.15
N GLN A 67 7.58 -34.81 5.97
CA GLN A 67 8.93 -35.19 6.40
C GLN A 67 9.99 -34.29 5.76
N VAL A 68 9.86 -33.96 4.48
CA VAL A 68 10.76 -33.03 3.80
C VAL A 68 10.71 -31.64 4.44
N LEU A 69 9.53 -31.10 4.77
CA LEU A 69 9.41 -29.82 5.48
C LEU A 69 10.13 -29.86 6.84
N GLU A 70 10.01 -30.97 7.58
CA GLU A 70 10.72 -31.17 8.84
C GLU A 70 12.25 -31.21 8.65
N LEU A 71 12.72 -31.85 7.58
CA LEU A 71 14.14 -31.91 7.22
C LEU A 71 14.72 -30.53 6.84
N TYR A 72 13.91 -29.65 6.26
CA TYR A 72 14.29 -28.25 5.99
C TYR A 72 14.02 -27.30 7.19
N HIS A 73 13.60 -27.82 8.33
CA HIS A 73 13.21 -27.03 9.51
C HIS A 73 12.09 -26.01 9.25
N LEU A 74 11.25 -26.27 8.25
CA LEU A 74 10.10 -25.44 7.91
C LEU A 74 8.86 -25.84 8.72
N GLN A 75 8.10 -24.83 9.15
CA GLN A 75 6.85 -25.06 9.86
C GLN A 75 5.78 -25.56 8.88
N PRO A 76 5.17 -26.73 9.13
CA PRO A 76 4.10 -27.22 8.26
C PRO A 76 2.90 -26.27 8.32
N PRO A 77 2.19 -26.07 7.19
CA PRO A 77 1.02 -25.21 7.17
C PRO A 77 -0.10 -25.76 8.07
N PRO A 78 -0.93 -24.90 8.69
CA PRO A 78 -1.92 -25.29 9.72
C PRO A 78 -2.99 -26.27 9.23
N LYS A 79 -3.15 -26.42 7.92
CA LYS A 79 -3.96 -27.47 7.27
C LYS A 79 -3.13 -28.05 6.12
N PRO A 80 -2.32 -29.09 6.36
CA PRO A 80 -1.40 -29.63 5.38
C PRO A 80 -2.19 -30.32 4.28
N THR A 81 -2.18 -29.72 3.10
CA THR A 81 -2.59 -30.40 1.88
C THR A 81 -1.35 -30.60 1.03
N LYS A 82 -1.35 -31.66 0.23
CA LYS A 82 -0.22 -32.04 -0.63
C LYS A 82 0.31 -30.85 -1.45
N ARG A 83 -0.61 -30.05 -1.97
CA ARG A 83 -0.32 -28.84 -2.74
C ARG A 83 0.23 -27.69 -1.91
N LYS A 84 -0.19 -27.54 -0.65
CA LYS A 84 0.35 -26.50 0.24
C LYS A 84 1.77 -26.84 0.69
N CYS A 85 2.04 -28.09 1.06
CA CYS A 85 3.39 -28.52 1.41
C CYS A 85 4.36 -28.32 0.24
N ALA A 86 3.95 -28.71 -0.97
CA ALA A 86 4.74 -28.45 -2.19
C ALA A 86 4.98 -26.95 -2.46
N ARG A 87 3.99 -26.08 -2.19
CA ARG A 87 4.18 -24.63 -2.31
C ARG A 87 5.14 -24.09 -1.27
N SER A 88 5.03 -24.50 -0.01
CA SER A 88 5.93 -24.08 1.06
C SER A 88 7.38 -24.41 0.74
N ILE A 89 7.66 -25.60 0.22
CA ILE A 89 9.01 -25.99 -0.23
C ILE A 89 9.50 -25.06 -1.36
N VAL A 90 8.68 -24.85 -2.39
CA VAL A 90 9.04 -24.01 -3.55
C VAL A 90 9.25 -22.54 -3.14
N GLU A 91 8.42 -22.02 -2.24
CA GLU A 91 8.43 -20.62 -1.82
C GLU A 91 9.52 -20.32 -0.78
N GLN A 92 9.72 -21.21 0.20
CA GLN A 92 10.62 -20.96 1.33
C GLN A 92 12.04 -21.50 1.09
N GLU A 93 12.20 -22.73 0.58
CA GLU A 93 13.54 -23.29 0.33
C GLU A 93 14.09 -22.86 -1.03
N TRP A 94 13.25 -22.94 -2.07
CA TRP A 94 13.71 -22.65 -3.42
C TRP A 94 13.61 -21.17 -3.77
N ASN A 95 13.10 -20.33 -2.86
CA ASN A 95 13.00 -18.88 -3.00
C ASN A 95 12.20 -18.42 -4.23
N TRP A 96 11.21 -19.21 -4.69
CA TRP A 96 10.31 -18.77 -5.76
C TRP A 96 9.20 -17.91 -5.19
N PRO A 97 9.08 -16.62 -5.59
CA PRO A 97 7.98 -15.77 -5.13
C PRO A 97 6.62 -16.39 -5.42
N SER A 98 5.70 -16.28 -4.47
CA SER A 98 4.34 -16.78 -4.66
C SER A 98 3.68 -16.07 -5.85
N LEU A 99 2.80 -16.78 -6.57
CA LEU A 99 2.06 -16.17 -7.69
C LEU A 99 1.21 -14.97 -7.23
N ALA A 100 0.76 -14.97 -5.97
CA ALA A 100 0.05 -13.84 -5.39
C ALA A 100 0.97 -12.62 -5.23
N ASP A 101 2.19 -12.82 -4.76
CA ASP A 101 3.16 -11.74 -4.57
C ASP A 101 3.68 -11.21 -5.90
N VAL A 102 3.90 -12.07 -6.90
CA VAL A 102 4.26 -11.64 -8.26
C VAL A 102 3.16 -10.79 -8.87
N ARG A 103 1.89 -11.19 -8.73
CA ARG A 103 0.75 -10.41 -9.21
C ARG A 103 0.61 -9.08 -8.47
N ARG A 104 0.77 -9.08 -7.15
CA ARG A 104 0.77 -7.85 -6.34
C ARG A 104 1.87 -6.90 -6.77
N LYS A 105 3.11 -7.38 -6.90
CA LYS A 105 4.24 -6.59 -7.40
C LYS A 105 4.00 -6.05 -8.80
N LYS A 106 3.37 -6.84 -9.68
CA LYS A 106 3.01 -6.40 -11.03
C LYS A 106 2.00 -5.25 -10.99
N ILE A 107 0.91 -5.40 -10.23
CA ILE A 107 -0.09 -4.33 -10.05
C ILE A 107 0.57 -3.08 -9.45
N ASP A 108 1.42 -3.24 -8.43
CA ASP A 108 2.08 -2.12 -7.77
C ASP A 108 3.08 -1.40 -8.70
N SER A 109 3.62 -2.12 -9.71
CA SER A 109 4.48 -1.57 -10.76
C SER A 109 3.74 -0.98 -11.97
N GLU A 110 2.42 -1.16 -12.06
CA GLU A 110 1.63 -0.60 -13.15
C GLU A 110 1.43 0.91 -12.92
N PHE A 111 1.65 1.68 -13.98
CA PHE A 111 1.38 3.11 -14.01
C PHE A 111 -0.13 3.34 -14.09
N SER A 112 -0.68 4.09 -13.14
CA SER A 112 -2.12 4.34 -13.03
C SER A 112 -2.38 5.82 -12.75
N SER A 113 -3.64 6.22 -12.86
CA SER A 113 -4.13 7.56 -12.53
C SER A 113 -5.25 7.43 -11.50
N GLN A 114 -5.16 8.21 -10.43
CA GLN A 114 -6.20 8.32 -9.40
C GLN A 114 -6.67 9.77 -9.28
N THR A 115 -7.93 9.94 -8.90
CA THR A 115 -8.55 11.25 -8.68
C THR A 115 -9.18 11.29 -7.30
N PHE A 116 -8.78 12.27 -6.49
CA PHE A 116 -9.29 12.47 -5.14
C PHE A 116 -10.19 13.71 -5.13
N PRO A 117 -11.50 13.58 -4.89
CA PRO A 117 -12.38 14.73 -4.75
C PRO A 117 -12.03 15.49 -3.47
N LEU A 118 -11.82 16.80 -3.55
CA LEU A 118 -11.40 17.62 -2.42
C LEU A 118 -12.34 18.81 -2.20
N ALA A 119 -12.59 19.13 -0.93
CA ALA A 119 -13.26 20.38 -0.57
C ALA A 119 -12.29 21.56 -0.72
N ARG A 120 -12.82 22.77 -0.95
CA ARG A 120 -12.02 23.99 -1.20
C ARG A 120 -10.98 24.27 -0.12
N HIS A 121 -11.36 24.12 1.16
CA HIS A 121 -10.46 24.34 2.29
C HIS A 121 -9.32 23.32 2.30
N VAL A 122 -9.59 22.05 1.97
CA VAL A 122 -8.55 21.01 1.86
C VAL A 122 -7.61 21.33 0.71
N SER A 123 -8.14 21.68 -0.47
CA SER A 123 -7.32 22.01 -1.64
C SER A 123 -6.42 23.21 -1.38
N PHE A 124 -6.93 24.25 -0.71
CA PHE A 124 -6.13 25.42 -0.34
C PHE A 124 -4.97 25.03 0.59
N LEU A 125 -5.29 24.30 1.66
CA LEU A 125 -4.29 23.89 2.65
C LEU A 125 -3.26 22.94 2.04
N LEU A 126 -3.69 21.99 1.19
CA LEU A 126 -2.85 20.99 0.53
C LEU A 126 -1.96 21.59 -0.56
N LEU A 127 -2.43 22.64 -1.25
CA LEU A 127 -1.58 23.39 -2.19
C LEU A 127 -0.43 24.05 -1.44
N GLY A 128 -0.71 24.54 -0.23
CA GLY A 128 0.24 25.26 0.59
C GLY A 128 0.64 26.60 -0.02
N LYS A 129 1.61 27.26 0.62
CA LYS A 129 2.16 28.52 0.11
C LYS A 129 2.91 28.26 -1.21
N ASP A 130 2.46 28.90 -2.28
CA ASP A 130 3.04 28.83 -3.63
C ASP A 130 3.16 27.40 -4.21
N GLY A 131 2.27 26.47 -3.81
CA GLY A 131 2.30 25.10 -4.33
C GLY A 131 3.39 24.21 -3.72
N SER A 132 4.09 24.68 -2.68
CA SER A 132 5.22 23.97 -2.06
C SER A 132 4.84 22.60 -1.51
N GLN A 133 3.67 22.47 -0.87
CA GLN A 133 3.21 21.19 -0.33
C GLN A 133 2.86 20.20 -1.45
N LEU A 134 2.21 20.66 -2.51
CA LEU A 134 1.91 19.84 -3.67
C LEU A 134 3.18 19.28 -4.32
N ARG A 135 4.20 20.13 -4.49
CA ARG A 135 5.50 19.72 -5.01
C ARG A 135 6.18 18.71 -4.08
N GLN A 136 6.10 18.91 -2.77
CA GLN A 136 6.67 17.99 -1.79
C GLN A 136 6.00 16.62 -1.84
N LEU A 137 4.66 16.57 -1.98
CA LEU A 137 3.92 15.32 -2.14
C LEU A 137 4.32 14.58 -3.42
N SER A 138 4.43 15.32 -4.54
CA SER A 138 4.88 14.79 -5.82
C SER A 138 6.27 14.14 -5.71
N LEU A 139 7.23 14.83 -5.09
CA LEU A 139 8.59 14.32 -4.88
C LEU A 139 8.65 13.13 -3.92
N ARG A 140 7.91 13.19 -2.80
CA ARG A 140 7.92 12.15 -1.75
C ARG A 140 7.45 10.80 -2.27
N HIS A 141 6.38 10.79 -3.06
CA HIS A 141 5.79 9.55 -3.56
C HIS A 141 6.23 9.22 -5.00
N ASN A 142 7.04 10.08 -5.63
CA ASN A 142 7.42 9.97 -7.03
C ASN A 142 6.20 9.84 -7.97
N VAL A 143 5.25 10.76 -7.79
CA VAL A 143 3.98 10.82 -8.52
C VAL A 143 3.81 12.20 -9.14
N HIS A 144 3.21 12.28 -10.32
CA HIS A 144 2.79 13.54 -10.90
C HIS A 144 1.45 13.95 -10.29
N VAL A 145 1.35 15.15 -9.74
CA VAL A 145 0.12 15.63 -9.08
C VAL A 145 -0.34 16.94 -9.69
N SER A 146 -1.63 17.05 -9.98
CA SER A 146 -2.26 18.25 -10.52
C SER A 146 -3.64 18.46 -9.90
N PHE A 147 -4.13 19.71 -9.92
CA PHE A 147 -5.50 20.03 -9.53
C PHE A 147 -6.39 20.14 -10.77
N SER A 148 -7.59 19.58 -10.70
CA SER A 148 -8.68 19.80 -11.66
C SER A 148 -9.75 20.68 -11.03
N ASP A 149 -10.35 21.59 -11.81
CA ASP A 149 -11.32 22.58 -11.32
C ASP A 149 -12.78 22.08 -11.36
N ARG A 150 -13.08 20.99 -12.08
CA ARG A 150 -14.44 20.49 -12.37
C ARG A 150 -14.54 18.95 -12.31
N PRO A 151 -14.87 18.36 -11.16
CA PRO A 151 -14.96 18.94 -9.80
C PRO A 151 -13.57 19.23 -9.22
N LEU A 152 -13.50 20.11 -8.20
CA LEU A 152 -12.26 20.39 -7.48
C LEU A 152 -11.66 19.10 -6.92
N SER A 153 -10.58 18.65 -7.55
CA SER A 153 -10.01 17.34 -7.26
C SER A 153 -8.50 17.33 -7.49
N LEU A 154 -7.83 16.44 -6.76
CA LEU A 154 -6.41 16.16 -6.92
C LEU A 154 -6.28 14.96 -7.86
N LYS A 155 -5.68 15.17 -9.03
CA LYS A 155 -5.31 14.10 -9.94
C LYS A 155 -3.87 13.70 -9.67
N ALA A 156 -3.63 12.41 -9.47
CA ALA A 156 -2.30 11.86 -9.26
C ALA A 156 -2.02 10.73 -10.26
N GLU A 157 -0.86 10.75 -10.88
CA GLU A 157 -0.40 9.78 -11.87
C GLU A 157 0.95 9.21 -11.44
N GLY A 158 1.10 7.89 -11.49
CA GLY A 158 2.34 7.23 -11.05
C GLY A 158 2.17 5.72 -10.84
N LEU A 159 3.16 5.11 -10.21
CA LEU A 159 3.10 3.69 -9.85
C LEU A 159 1.97 3.44 -8.86
N SER A 160 1.19 2.38 -9.06
CA SER A 160 0.03 2.07 -8.22
C SER A 160 0.39 1.90 -6.74
N GLY A 161 1.57 1.36 -6.43
CA GLY A 161 2.07 1.31 -5.05
C GLY A 161 2.25 2.71 -4.43
N SER A 162 2.85 3.64 -5.17
CA SER A 162 3.02 5.04 -4.76
C SER A 162 1.68 5.78 -4.62
N LEU A 163 0.72 5.51 -5.49
CA LEU A 163 -0.61 6.13 -5.43
C LEU A 163 -1.38 5.71 -4.18
N ARG A 164 -1.25 4.45 -3.73
CA ARG A 164 -1.85 4.01 -2.45
C ARG A 164 -1.23 4.71 -1.25
N LEU A 165 0.07 4.93 -1.26
CA LEU A 165 0.74 5.70 -0.20
C LEU A 165 0.29 7.15 -0.21
N LEU A 166 0.18 7.77 -1.39
CA LEU A 166 -0.36 9.11 -1.54
C LEU A 166 -1.81 9.20 -1.05
N GLU A 167 -2.66 8.23 -1.38
CA GLU A 167 -4.04 8.17 -0.92
C GLU A 167 -4.12 8.19 0.61
N GLN A 168 -3.26 7.42 1.27
CA GLN A 168 -3.17 7.39 2.72
C GLN A 168 -2.68 8.73 3.28
N ASP A 169 -1.60 9.30 2.75
CA ASP A 169 -1.08 10.61 3.16
C ASP A 169 -2.13 11.72 3.00
N VAL A 170 -2.91 11.70 1.91
CA VAL A 170 -4.00 12.67 1.68
C VAL A 170 -5.14 12.47 2.68
N LYS A 171 -5.50 11.23 3.02
CA LYS A 171 -6.51 10.94 4.06
C LYS A 171 -6.05 11.43 5.44
N ASP A 172 -4.80 11.16 5.79
CA ASP A 172 -4.22 11.58 7.06
C ASP A 172 -4.11 13.12 7.14
N PHE A 173 -3.75 13.76 6.02
CA PHE A 173 -3.78 15.22 5.91
C PHE A 173 -5.18 15.78 6.13
N MET A 174 -6.21 15.20 5.50
CA MET A 174 -7.60 15.62 5.70
C MET A 174 -8.05 15.48 7.15
N ALA A 175 -7.70 14.38 7.82
CA ALA A 175 -8.00 14.16 9.24
C ALA A 175 -7.26 15.15 10.18
N GLY A 176 -6.13 15.69 9.71
CA GLY A 176 -5.35 16.71 10.38
C GLY A 176 -5.94 18.12 10.30
N ILE A 177 -6.93 18.37 9.44
CA ILE A 177 -7.55 19.70 9.30
C ILE A 177 -8.59 19.89 10.42
N THR A 178 -8.55 21.06 11.05
CA THR A 178 -9.53 21.51 12.05
C THR A 178 -10.12 22.84 11.63
N GLN A 179 -11.28 23.15 12.21
CA GLN A 179 -11.95 24.43 12.04
C GLN A 179 -12.17 25.09 13.39
N GLU A 180 -12.05 26.42 13.43
CA GLU A 180 -12.51 27.25 14.54
C GLU A 180 -13.43 28.35 14.01
N THR A 181 -14.45 28.71 14.78
CA THR A 181 -15.30 29.85 14.48
C THR A 181 -14.83 31.06 15.28
N PHE A 182 -14.50 32.14 14.58
CA PHE A 182 -14.09 33.40 15.15
C PHE A 182 -15.20 34.43 15.00
N ALA A 183 -15.67 34.97 16.14
CA ALA A 183 -16.65 36.05 16.16
C ALA A 183 -15.93 37.39 15.99
N LEU A 184 -16.39 38.18 15.02
CA LEU A 184 -15.89 39.52 14.80
C LEU A 184 -16.38 40.44 15.94
N PRO A 185 -15.49 41.20 16.59
CA PRO A 185 -15.87 42.07 17.70
C PRO A 185 -16.75 43.25 17.28
N VAL A 186 -16.83 43.55 15.97
CA VAL A 186 -17.62 44.64 15.41
C VAL A 186 -18.53 44.08 14.33
N LYS A 187 -19.75 44.64 14.18
CA LYS A 187 -20.68 44.34 13.07
C LYS A 187 -20.14 44.91 11.74
N ARG A 188 -18.96 44.47 11.32
CA ARG A 188 -18.31 44.86 10.08
C ARG A 188 -18.10 43.62 9.23
N THR A 189 -18.40 43.76 7.95
CA THR A 189 -18.09 42.73 6.95
C THR A 189 -16.65 42.93 6.49
N ILE A 190 -15.90 41.83 6.45
CA ILE A 190 -14.56 41.83 5.87
C ILE A 190 -14.71 41.55 4.38
N SER A 191 -14.05 42.35 3.54
CA SER A 191 -14.11 42.16 2.09
C SER A 191 -13.56 40.79 1.68
N LEU A 192 -14.09 40.21 0.60
CA LEU A 192 -13.61 38.93 0.08
C LEU A 192 -12.10 38.99 -0.28
N ALA A 193 -11.64 40.12 -0.80
CA ALA A 193 -10.22 40.34 -1.11
C ALA A 193 -9.34 40.28 0.15
N SER A 194 -9.79 40.90 1.25
CA SER A 194 -9.10 40.84 2.54
C SER A 194 -9.09 39.41 3.09
N ILE A 195 -10.18 38.66 2.99
CA ILE A 195 -10.26 37.25 3.40
C ILE A 195 -9.25 36.40 2.64
N GLN A 196 -9.17 36.56 1.32
CA GLN A 196 -8.21 35.85 0.48
C GLN A 196 -6.77 36.23 0.82
N HIS A 197 -6.51 37.51 1.04
CA HIS A 197 -5.18 37.98 1.44
C HIS A 197 -4.75 37.43 2.79
N ILE A 198 -5.64 37.48 3.79
CA ILE A 198 -5.40 36.90 5.12
C ILE A 198 -5.18 35.40 5.00
N SER A 199 -5.97 34.70 4.19
CA SER A 199 -5.81 33.26 3.98
C SER A 199 -4.42 32.92 3.43
N ARG A 200 -3.99 33.61 2.37
CA ARG A 200 -2.66 33.40 1.75
C ARG A 200 -1.51 33.76 2.69
N THR A 201 -1.69 34.80 3.50
CA THR A 201 -0.65 35.28 4.43
C THR A 201 -0.53 34.38 5.65
N SER A 202 -1.66 33.92 6.18
CA SER A 202 -1.70 33.07 7.38
C SER A 202 -1.46 31.59 7.11
N GLY A 203 -1.70 31.14 5.88
CA GLY A 203 -1.73 29.70 5.57
C GLY A 203 -2.96 28.99 6.13
N ALA A 204 -3.93 29.71 6.70
CA ALA A 204 -5.23 29.19 7.08
C ALA A 204 -6.25 29.50 5.96
N PHE A 205 -7.28 28.68 5.80
CA PHE A 205 -8.38 28.98 4.89
C PHE A 205 -9.52 29.65 5.64
N LEU A 206 -9.95 30.84 5.20
CA LEU A 206 -11.02 31.58 5.84
C LEU A 206 -12.29 31.52 4.99
N GLU A 207 -13.43 31.29 5.64
CA GLU A 207 -14.77 31.30 5.02
C GLU A 207 -15.72 32.15 5.86
N THR A 208 -16.52 33.00 5.21
CA THR A 208 -17.55 33.78 5.89
C THR A 208 -18.78 32.90 6.12
N VAL A 209 -19.17 32.71 7.39
CA VAL A 209 -20.37 31.97 7.76
C VAL A 209 -21.58 32.90 7.81
N ASP A 210 -21.41 34.06 8.45
CA ASP A 210 -22.39 35.12 8.52
C ASP A 210 -21.68 36.49 8.61
N SER A 211 -22.45 37.58 8.72
CA SER A 211 -21.91 38.95 8.79
C SER A 211 -20.97 39.23 9.98
N GLN A 212 -20.91 38.34 10.98
CA GLN A 212 -20.18 38.51 12.23
C GLN A 212 -19.30 37.30 12.59
N LYS A 213 -19.30 36.24 11.79
CA LYS A 213 -18.55 35.01 12.07
C LYS A 213 -17.77 34.55 10.87
N LEU A 214 -16.49 34.34 11.11
CA LEU A 214 -15.59 33.68 10.18
C LEU A 214 -15.30 32.26 10.67
N ARG A 215 -15.20 31.34 9.73
CA ARG A 215 -14.69 30.00 9.96
C ARG A 215 -13.26 29.94 9.45
N ILE A 216 -12.35 29.53 10.32
CA ILE A 216 -10.92 29.44 10.04
C ILE A 216 -10.57 27.96 10.02
N PHE A 217 -10.13 27.45 8.88
CA PHE A 217 -9.63 26.09 8.72
C PHE A 217 -8.11 26.09 8.73
N TYR A 218 -7.51 25.20 9.50
CA TYR A 218 -6.06 25.11 9.64
C TYR A 218 -5.64 23.66 9.92
N ASN A 219 -4.36 23.36 9.69
CA ASN A 219 -3.79 22.07 10.01
C ASN A 219 -3.37 22.01 11.49
N LYS A 220 -3.82 21.00 12.23
CA LYS A 220 -3.50 20.78 13.66
C LYS A 220 -1.99 20.77 13.93
N SER A 221 -1.18 20.32 12.98
CA SER A 221 0.29 20.32 13.10
C SER A 221 0.90 21.73 13.12
N HIS A 222 0.15 22.75 12.71
CA HIS A 222 0.63 24.14 12.60
C HIS A 222 -0.33 25.11 13.31
N PRO A 223 -0.48 25.02 14.64
CA PRO A 223 -1.46 25.83 15.39
C PRO A 223 -1.20 27.34 15.33
N HIS A 224 0.04 27.75 15.05
CA HIS A 224 0.40 29.16 14.89
C HIS A 224 -0.35 29.84 13.72
N THR A 225 -0.76 29.09 12.71
CA THR A 225 -1.52 29.62 11.55
C THR A 225 -2.86 30.21 11.98
N LEU A 226 -3.51 29.59 12.97
CA LEU A 226 -4.76 30.07 13.56
C LEU A 226 -4.56 31.38 14.32
N VAL A 227 -3.52 31.46 15.14
CA VAL A 227 -3.19 32.67 15.93
C VAL A 227 -2.93 33.84 14.98
N LEU A 228 -2.08 33.61 13.98
CA LEU A 228 -1.73 34.63 13.00
C LEU A 228 -2.93 35.04 12.13
N ALA A 229 -3.82 34.10 11.77
CA ALA A 229 -5.07 34.44 11.09
C ALA A 229 -5.95 35.37 11.94
N LYS A 230 -6.12 35.08 13.24
CA LYS A 230 -6.88 35.95 14.16
C LYS A 230 -6.26 37.33 14.29
N GLU A 231 -4.93 37.41 14.43
CA GLU A 231 -4.21 38.69 14.49
C GLU A 231 -4.40 39.51 13.21
N LEU A 232 -4.26 38.91 12.03
CA LEU A 232 -4.47 39.58 10.75
C LEU A 232 -5.92 40.03 10.55
N ILE A 233 -6.89 39.23 11.00
CA ILE A 233 -8.32 39.63 11.02
C ILE A 233 -8.47 40.90 11.87
N MET A 234 -7.94 40.91 13.09
CA MET A 234 -8.04 42.06 14.00
C MET A 234 -7.33 43.30 13.44
N GLN A 235 -6.14 43.15 12.86
CA GLN A 235 -5.41 44.24 12.21
C GLN A 235 -6.21 44.83 11.04
N GLY A 236 -6.77 43.98 10.18
CA GLY A 236 -7.60 44.40 9.06
C GLY A 236 -8.85 45.17 9.50
N LEU A 237 -9.45 44.80 10.63
CA LEU A 237 -10.58 45.53 11.22
C LEU A 237 -10.17 46.91 11.74
N CYS A 238 -8.98 47.03 12.35
CA CYS A 238 -8.47 48.28 12.90
C CYS A 238 -8.03 49.29 11.83
N GLN A 239 -7.38 48.85 10.74
CA GLN A 239 -6.88 49.75 9.68
C GLN A 239 -8.00 50.49 8.93
N VAL A 240 -9.17 49.86 8.76
CA VAL A 240 -10.35 50.52 8.16
C VAL A 240 -10.89 51.65 9.05
N THR A 241 -10.59 51.64 10.35
CA THR A 241 -11.04 52.65 11.33
C THR A 241 -10.29 53.98 11.21
N ASN A 242 -9.05 53.98 10.71
CA ASN A 242 -8.21 55.18 10.60
C ASN A 242 -8.43 55.99 9.32
N LEU A 243 -9.32 55.56 8.42
CA LEU A 243 -9.69 56.30 7.21
C LEU A 243 -10.94 57.19 7.38
N TYR A 244 -11.51 57.23 8.59
CA TYR A 244 -12.70 58.01 8.94
C TYR A 244 -12.53 58.81 10.24
N ILE A 245 -11.36 59.42 10.44
CA ILE A 245 -11.14 60.49 11.42
C ILE A 245 -10.54 61.68 10.69
#